data_AF-A0A853JX40-F1
#
_entry.id   AF-A0A853JX40-F1
#
_cell.length_a   1.000
_cell.length_b   1.000
_cell.length_c   1.000
_cell.angle_alpha   90.00
_cell.angle_beta   90.00
_cell.angle_gamma   90.00
#
_symmetry.space_group_name_H-M   'P 1'
#
loop_
_entity.id
_entity.type
_entity.pdbx_description
1 polymer ?
#
loop_
_entity_poly.entity_id
_entity_poly.type
_entity_poly.pdbx_seq_one_letter_code
_entity_poly.pdbx_strand_id
1 'polypeptide(L)'
;RLAGKSISGPLTAKAIAYAMGVLEVNASMGLIVAAPTAGSSGVLPGVLLAVQEEHGFSDAEMEKALFNAGAIGYIISRNATVAGAEGGCQAEVGAASAMAASALTELFSGTPQMCLGAAANALSNLLGLVCDPIAGLVEAPCQKRNAIGASNAIISAEIALSGVENLIPFDEAVSAMLQVGRRLPPELRETALGGMAATPTGCVLCKRIYRGQDEEE
;
A
#
# COMPACT_ATOMS: atom_id res chain seq x y z
N ARG A 1 13.70 -7.08 16.82
CA ARG A 1 14.90 -7.24 15.94
C ARG A 1 16.02 -7.89 16.74
N LEU A 2 16.81 -8.80 16.15
CA LEU A 2 17.86 -9.54 16.86
C LEU A 2 19.02 -8.65 17.38
N ALA A 3 19.28 -7.47 16.77
CA ALA A 3 20.40 -6.57 17.13
C ALA A 3 19.97 -5.15 17.58
N GLY A 4 18.68 -4.92 17.86
CA GLY A 4 18.16 -3.67 18.45
C GLY A 4 18.19 -2.38 17.61
N LYS A 5 19.03 -2.25 16.57
CA LYS A 5 19.15 -1.00 15.77
C LYS A 5 18.28 -0.98 14.51
N SER A 6 17.82 0.21 14.12
CA SER A 6 17.06 0.36 12.88
C SER A 6 17.94 0.47 11.63
N ILE A 7 17.65 -0.30 10.56
CA ILE A 7 18.30 -0.16 9.25
C ILE A 7 17.85 1.12 8.53
N SER A 8 16.55 1.46 8.59
CA SER A 8 15.92 2.54 7.83
C SER A 8 15.49 3.74 8.70
N GLY A 9 16.05 3.84 9.90
CA GLY A 9 15.65 4.85 10.89
C GLY A 9 14.39 4.47 11.70
N PRO A 10 14.07 5.25 12.74
CA PRO A 10 12.96 4.96 13.67
C PRO A 10 11.58 5.09 13.01
N LEU A 11 11.34 6.18 12.25
CA LEU A 11 10.06 6.43 11.57
C LEU A 11 9.66 5.26 10.64
N THR A 12 10.51 4.93 9.67
CA THR A 12 10.26 3.84 8.73
C THR A 12 10.10 2.49 9.44
N ALA A 13 10.84 2.26 10.52
CA ALA A 13 10.72 1.03 11.30
C ALA A 13 9.36 0.90 11.99
N LYS A 14 8.86 1.99 12.60
CA LYS A 14 7.53 2.04 13.21
C LYS A 14 6.46 1.87 12.14
N ALA A 15 6.58 2.57 11.02
CA ALA A 15 5.61 2.49 9.92
C ALA A 15 5.47 1.07 9.35
N ILE A 16 6.59 0.36 9.16
CA ILE A 16 6.58 -1.07 8.76
C ILE A 16 5.87 -1.92 9.82
N ALA A 17 6.20 -1.75 11.09
CA ALA A 17 5.62 -2.54 12.18
C ALA A 17 4.11 -2.32 12.29
N TYR A 18 3.66 -1.06 12.22
CA TYR A 18 2.25 -0.70 12.30
C TYR A 18 1.46 -1.18 11.09
N ALA A 19 2.01 -1.02 9.88
CA ALA A 19 1.39 -1.52 8.66
C ALA A 19 1.23 -3.05 8.70
N MET A 20 2.25 -3.78 9.17
CA MET A 20 2.15 -5.24 9.33
C MET A 20 1.15 -5.63 10.43
N GLY A 21 1.15 -4.95 11.57
CA GLY A 21 0.22 -5.22 12.66
C GLY A 21 -1.25 -5.05 12.26
N VAL A 22 -1.57 -4.03 11.46
CA VAL A 22 -2.92 -3.87 10.89
C VAL A 22 -3.27 -5.04 9.98
N LEU A 23 -2.32 -5.53 9.16
CA LEU A 23 -2.57 -6.66 8.26
C LEU A 23 -2.63 -8.01 8.99
N GLU A 24 -2.02 -8.14 10.17
CA GLU A 24 -2.22 -9.31 11.04
C GLU A 24 -3.67 -9.36 11.56
N VAL A 25 -4.24 -8.21 11.94
CA VAL A 25 -5.67 -8.11 12.31
C VAL A 25 -6.56 -8.42 11.11
N ASN A 26 -6.24 -7.88 9.93
CA ASN A 26 -6.97 -8.17 8.70
C ASN A 26 -6.96 -9.67 8.35
N ALA A 27 -5.77 -10.30 8.38
CA ALA A 27 -5.62 -11.72 8.10
C ALA A 27 -6.35 -12.62 9.13
N SER A 28 -6.54 -12.11 10.35
CA SER A 28 -7.30 -12.77 11.41
C SER A 28 -8.81 -12.46 11.37
N MET A 29 -9.31 -11.85 10.28
CA MET A 29 -10.72 -11.46 10.11
C MET A 29 -11.24 -10.51 11.20
N GLY A 30 -10.35 -9.69 11.77
CA GLY A 30 -10.70 -8.65 12.72
C GLY A 30 -11.37 -7.43 12.06
N LEU A 31 -11.74 -6.44 12.89
CA LEU A 31 -12.27 -5.18 12.40
C LEU A 31 -11.16 -4.34 11.75
N ILE A 32 -11.39 -3.91 10.52
CA ILE A 32 -10.44 -3.07 9.76
C ILE A 32 -11.15 -1.87 9.16
N VAL A 33 -10.36 -0.86 8.80
CA VAL A 33 -10.78 0.28 7.99
C VAL A 33 -10.09 0.20 6.65
N ALA A 34 -10.86 0.24 5.56
CA ALA A 34 -10.31 0.17 4.21
C ALA A 34 -9.52 1.45 3.87
N ALA A 35 -8.33 1.30 3.27
CA ALA A 35 -7.48 2.44 2.90
C ALA A 35 -6.59 2.13 1.66
N PRO A 36 -7.12 2.21 0.42
CA PRO A 36 -8.55 2.27 0.08
C PRO A 36 -9.24 0.89 0.12
N THR A 37 -8.51 -0.22 0.21
CA THR A 37 -9.08 -1.58 0.32
C THR A 37 -8.72 -2.24 1.63
N ALA A 38 -9.33 -3.40 1.91
CA ALA A 38 -8.93 -4.24 3.04
C ALA A 38 -7.48 -4.74 2.88
N GLY A 39 -7.07 -5.12 1.65
CA GLY A 39 -5.73 -5.60 1.34
C GLY A 39 -4.61 -4.58 1.49
N SER A 40 -4.92 -3.28 1.43
CA SER A 40 -3.97 -2.18 1.62
C SER A 40 -4.19 -1.38 2.91
N SER A 41 -5.05 -1.87 3.80
CA SER A 41 -5.53 -1.15 5.00
C SER A 41 -4.44 -0.72 5.98
N GLY A 42 -3.25 -1.32 5.91
CA GLY A 42 -2.14 -1.01 6.82
C GLY A 42 -1.26 0.14 6.39
N VAL A 43 -1.23 0.51 5.11
CA VAL A 43 -0.28 1.53 4.61
C VAL A 43 -0.54 2.90 5.26
N LEU A 44 -1.76 3.41 5.13
CA LEU A 44 -2.12 4.75 5.60
C LEU A 44 -2.00 4.89 7.13
N PRO A 45 -2.63 4.03 7.97
CA PRO A 45 -2.45 4.12 9.42
C PRO A 45 -1.00 3.83 9.84
N GLY A 46 -0.29 2.94 9.13
CA GLY A 46 1.10 2.66 9.42
C GLY A 46 1.98 3.89 9.32
N VAL A 47 1.84 4.67 8.25
CA VAL A 47 2.59 5.92 8.05
C VAL A 47 2.13 7.01 9.01
N LEU A 48 0.83 7.24 9.11
CA LEU A 48 0.28 8.37 9.87
C LEU A 48 0.48 8.22 11.38
N LEU A 49 0.29 7.03 11.95
CA LEU A 49 0.55 6.81 13.38
C LEU A 49 2.05 6.87 13.69
N ALA A 50 2.90 6.35 12.80
CA ALA A 50 4.34 6.39 12.99
C ALA A 50 4.88 7.83 12.96
N VAL A 51 4.43 8.66 12.02
CA VAL A 51 4.86 10.06 11.95
C VAL A 51 4.28 10.89 13.10
N GLN A 52 3.03 10.63 13.50
CA GLN A 52 2.43 11.31 14.64
C GLN A 52 3.24 11.07 15.92
N GLU A 53 3.62 9.81 16.18
CA GLU A 53 4.40 9.45 17.35
C GLU A 53 5.84 9.98 17.29
N GLU A 54 6.49 9.93 16.12
CA GLU A 54 7.90 10.33 15.99
C GLU A 54 8.10 11.85 15.96
N HIS A 55 7.13 12.60 15.41
CA HIS A 55 7.23 14.05 15.22
C HIS A 55 6.27 14.87 16.10
N GLY A 56 5.35 14.24 16.82
CA GLY A 56 4.48 14.91 17.79
C GLY A 56 3.36 15.73 17.16
N PHE A 57 2.88 15.37 15.96
CA PHE A 57 1.75 16.04 15.32
C PHE A 57 0.47 15.89 16.14
N SER A 58 -0.31 16.96 16.21
CA SER A 58 -1.60 16.99 16.91
C SER A 58 -2.68 16.23 16.15
N ASP A 59 -3.72 15.77 16.84
CA ASP A 59 -4.86 15.09 16.19
C ASP A 59 -5.52 15.97 15.11
N ALA A 60 -5.56 17.29 15.31
CA ALA A 60 -6.09 18.24 14.32
C ALA A 60 -5.23 18.33 13.05
N GLU A 61 -3.92 18.10 13.14
CA GLU A 61 -3.05 17.99 11.96
C GLU A 61 -3.24 16.63 11.27
N MET A 62 -3.42 15.56 12.05
CA MET A 62 -3.70 14.23 11.51
C MET A 62 -5.06 14.17 10.79
N GLU A 63 -6.08 14.86 11.28
CA GLU A 63 -7.36 15.02 10.60
C GLU A 63 -7.20 15.66 9.22
N LYS A 64 -6.38 16.71 9.10
CA LYS A 64 -6.08 17.35 7.81
C LYS A 64 -5.34 16.40 6.87
N ALA A 65 -4.34 15.68 7.39
CA ALA A 65 -3.63 14.66 6.63
C ALA A 65 -4.57 13.56 6.10
N LEU A 66 -5.58 13.17 6.87
CA LEU A 66 -6.62 12.22 6.42
C LEU A 66 -7.51 12.82 5.32
N PHE A 67 -7.87 14.10 5.39
CA PHE A 67 -8.58 14.77 4.29
C PHE A 67 -7.74 14.80 3.00
N ASN A 68 -6.44 15.08 3.12
CA ASN A 68 -5.51 15.05 1.99
C ASN A 68 -5.42 13.63 1.37
N ALA A 69 -5.16 12.62 2.19
CA ALA A 69 -5.14 11.22 1.76
C ALA A 69 -6.46 10.82 1.08
N GLY A 70 -7.59 11.22 1.66
CA GLY A 70 -8.93 10.99 1.11
C GLY A 70 -9.13 11.65 -0.26
N ALA A 71 -8.63 12.87 -0.47
CA ALA A 71 -8.71 13.55 -1.76
C ALA A 71 -7.91 12.82 -2.86
N ILE A 72 -6.70 12.34 -2.54
CA ILE A 72 -5.90 11.53 -3.45
C ILE A 72 -6.60 10.21 -3.78
N GLY A 73 -7.11 9.51 -2.76
CA GLY A 73 -7.87 8.27 -2.94
C GLY A 73 -9.13 8.46 -3.78
N TYR A 74 -9.82 9.60 -3.60
CA TYR A 74 -10.99 9.96 -4.39
C TYR A 74 -10.64 10.15 -5.88
N ILE A 75 -9.55 10.87 -6.19
CA ILE A 75 -9.10 11.07 -7.58
C ILE A 75 -8.79 9.71 -8.24
N ILE A 76 -8.03 8.84 -7.55
CA ILE A 76 -7.70 7.51 -8.05
C ILE A 76 -8.97 6.69 -8.30
N SER A 77 -9.88 6.67 -7.33
CA SER A 77 -11.12 5.88 -7.42
C SER A 77 -12.06 6.38 -8.52
N ARG A 78 -12.06 7.68 -8.81
CA ARG A 78 -12.91 8.28 -9.86
C ARG A 78 -12.35 8.08 -11.26
N ASN A 79 -11.03 8.12 -11.41
CA ASN A 79 -10.38 8.13 -12.73
C ASN A 79 -9.79 6.76 -13.12
N ALA A 80 -9.64 5.84 -12.16
CA ALA A 80 -9.09 4.50 -12.37
C ALA A 80 -9.87 3.45 -11.57
N THR A 81 -9.17 2.58 -10.85
CA THR A 81 -9.73 1.54 -9.98
C THR A 81 -8.86 1.44 -8.74
N VAL A 82 -9.46 0.97 -7.65
CA VAL A 82 -8.75 0.59 -6.41
C VAL A 82 -8.82 -0.91 -6.15
N ALA A 83 -9.45 -1.68 -7.04
CA ALA A 83 -9.65 -3.12 -6.85
C ALA A 83 -8.45 -3.93 -7.37
N GLY A 84 -7.92 -4.83 -6.53
CA GLY A 84 -6.85 -5.76 -6.89
C GLY A 84 -7.22 -6.66 -8.07
N ALA A 85 -8.46 -7.17 -8.09
CA ALA A 85 -9.03 -7.97 -9.16
C ALA A 85 -9.13 -7.26 -10.52
N GLU A 86 -9.14 -5.92 -10.55
CA GLU A 86 -9.21 -5.17 -11.81
C GLU A 86 -7.84 -4.65 -12.25
N GLY A 87 -7.11 -4.05 -11.31
CA GLY A 87 -5.90 -3.29 -11.59
C GLY A 87 -4.61 -3.92 -11.10
N GLY A 88 -4.65 -5.07 -10.41
CA GLY A 88 -3.52 -5.60 -9.66
C GLY A 88 -3.29 -4.84 -8.35
N CYS A 89 -2.29 -5.26 -7.57
CA CYS A 89 -2.02 -4.69 -6.25
C CYS A 89 -1.44 -3.25 -6.32
N GLN A 90 -1.02 -2.80 -7.49
CA GLN A 90 -0.77 -1.37 -7.76
C GLN A 90 -2.01 -0.50 -7.48
N ALA A 91 -3.22 -1.00 -7.73
CA ALA A 91 -4.46 -0.28 -7.50
C ALA A 91 -4.83 -0.21 -6.00
N GLU A 92 -4.29 -1.12 -5.19
CA GLU A 92 -4.56 -1.20 -3.76
C GLU A 92 -3.43 -0.55 -2.96
N VAL A 93 -2.28 -1.24 -2.88
CA VAL A 93 -1.12 -0.80 -2.10
C VAL A 93 -0.43 0.38 -2.77
N GLY A 94 -0.41 0.44 -4.11
CA GLY A 94 0.11 1.61 -4.83
C GLY A 94 -0.73 2.86 -4.57
N ALA A 95 -2.05 2.75 -4.65
CA ALA A 95 -2.96 3.84 -4.30
C ALA A 95 -2.83 4.26 -2.83
N ALA A 96 -2.80 3.31 -1.89
CA ALA A 96 -2.60 3.60 -0.48
C ALA A 96 -1.26 4.28 -0.18
N SER A 97 -0.19 3.87 -0.89
CA SER A 97 1.13 4.48 -0.80
C SER A 97 1.11 5.93 -1.33
N ALA A 98 0.42 6.18 -2.44
CA ALA A 98 0.23 7.53 -2.98
C ALA A 98 -0.57 8.44 -2.05
N MET A 99 -1.65 7.93 -1.45
CA MET A 99 -2.45 8.63 -0.44
C MET A 99 -1.59 9.03 0.77
N ALA A 100 -0.82 8.08 1.30
CA ALA A 100 0.04 8.33 2.45
C ALA A 100 1.22 9.28 2.14
N ALA A 101 1.81 9.18 0.95
CA ALA A 101 2.91 10.05 0.52
C ALA A 101 2.47 11.52 0.47
N SER A 102 1.34 11.79 -0.18
CA SER A 102 0.77 13.14 -0.28
C SER A 102 0.45 13.74 1.10
N ALA A 103 -0.20 12.95 1.96
CA ALA A 103 -0.56 13.37 3.31
C ALA A 103 0.68 13.68 4.17
N LEU A 104 1.72 12.85 4.04
CA LEU A 104 2.99 13.08 4.72
C LEU A 104 3.67 14.36 4.20
N THR A 105 3.69 14.58 2.88
CA THR A 105 4.23 15.81 2.29
C THR A 105 3.50 17.06 2.81
N GLU A 106 2.17 17.00 2.96
CA GLU A 106 1.40 18.11 3.54
C GLU A 106 1.75 18.37 5.01
N LEU A 107 1.88 17.31 5.83
CA LEU A 107 2.28 17.44 7.24
C LEU A 107 3.64 18.14 7.41
N PHE A 108 4.55 17.93 6.47
CA PHE A 108 5.86 18.60 6.43
C PHE A 108 5.84 19.90 5.61
N SER A 109 4.68 20.55 5.49
CA SER A 109 4.50 21.86 4.86
C SER A 109 4.87 21.92 3.37
N GLY A 110 4.79 20.79 2.67
CA GLY A 110 4.94 20.73 1.22
C GLY A 110 3.81 21.47 0.50
N THR A 111 4.10 21.97 -0.70
CA THR A 111 3.08 22.63 -1.55
C THR A 111 2.12 21.60 -2.17
N PRO A 112 0.93 22.00 -2.65
CA PRO A 112 0.04 21.09 -3.38
C PRO A 112 0.72 20.38 -4.56
N GLN A 113 1.65 21.07 -5.25
CA GLN A 113 2.45 20.50 -6.33
C GLN A 113 3.40 19.40 -5.81
N MET A 114 4.05 19.61 -4.66
CA MET A 114 4.87 18.58 -4.02
C MET A 114 4.03 17.39 -3.56
N CYS A 115 2.84 17.62 -3.00
CA CYS A 115 1.92 16.56 -2.57
C CYS A 115 1.52 15.66 -3.75
N LEU A 116 1.14 16.25 -4.89
CA LEU A 116 0.84 15.51 -6.11
C LEU A 116 2.08 14.82 -6.69
N GLY A 117 3.25 15.45 -6.61
CA GLY A 117 4.53 14.86 -7.00
C GLY A 117 4.89 13.62 -6.17
N ALA A 118 4.71 13.69 -4.85
CA ALA A 118 4.93 12.58 -3.93
C ALA A 118 3.96 11.43 -4.20
N ALA A 119 2.67 11.73 -4.41
CA ALA A 119 1.67 10.75 -4.78
C ALA A 119 2.01 10.05 -6.11
N ALA A 120 2.42 10.83 -7.12
CA ALA A 120 2.78 10.32 -8.44
C ALA A 120 4.03 9.44 -8.39
N ASN A 121 5.05 9.84 -7.64
CA ASN A 121 6.26 9.05 -7.42
C ASN A 121 5.94 7.73 -6.71
N ALA A 122 5.17 7.79 -5.61
CA ALA A 122 4.77 6.59 -4.87
C ALA A 122 3.99 5.60 -5.74
N LEU A 123 3.04 6.10 -6.54
CA LEU A 123 2.25 5.28 -7.45
C LEU A 123 3.13 4.65 -8.55
N SER A 124 4.04 5.44 -9.13
CA SER A 124 4.93 5.01 -10.21
C SER A 124 5.87 3.88 -9.77
N ASN A 125 6.38 3.93 -8.54
CA ASN A 125 7.27 2.89 -7.99
C ASN A 125 6.60 1.52 -7.81
N LEU A 126 5.26 1.48 -7.79
CA LEU A 126 4.48 0.26 -7.63
C LEU A 126 3.68 -0.10 -8.89
N LEU A 127 3.90 0.60 -10.01
CA LEU A 127 3.24 0.36 -11.28
C LEU A 127 3.59 -1.04 -11.83
N GLY A 128 2.58 -1.77 -12.32
CA GLY A 128 2.70 -3.15 -12.79
C GLY A 128 2.68 -4.21 -11.69
N LEU A 129 2.50 -3.84 -10.43
CA LEU A 129 2.44 -4.81 -9.33
C LEU A 129 1.18 -5.69 -9.43
N VAL A 130 1.39 -6.97 -9.73
CA VAL A 130 0.34 -8.00 -9.86
C VAL A 130 -0.34 -8.30 -8.52
N CYS A 131 -1.58 -8.78 -8.52
CA CYS A 131 -2.23 -9.32 -7.33
C CYS A 131 -2.34 -10.83 -7.48
N ASP A 132 -1.59 -11.59 -6.69
CA ASP A 132 -1.63 -13.06 -6.75
C ASP A 132 -1.17 -13.63 -5.40
N PRO A 133 -2.03 -13.55 -4.37
CA PRO A 133 -1.68 -14.00 -3.03
C PRO A 133 -1.68 -15.53 -2.92
N ILE A 134 -0.80 -16.05 -2.09
CA ILE A 134 -0.73 -17.49 -1.77
C ILE A 134 -2.07 -17.91 -1.16
N ALA A 135 -2.62 -19.01 -1.70
CA ALA A 135 -3.93 -19.54 -1.31
C ALA A 135 -5.09 -18.54 -1.44
N GLY A 136 -4.96 -17.48 -2.24
CA GLY A 136 -6.02 -16.46 -2.33
C GLY A 136 -6.22 -15.65 -1.05
N LEU A 137 -5.34 -15.79 -0.06
CA LEU A 137 -5.51 -15.17 1.26
C LEU A 137 -4.85 -13.80 1.33
N VAL A 138 -5.47 -12.86 2.05
CA VAL A 138 -4.92 -11.51 2.28
C VAL A 138 -3.83 -11.52 3.35
N GLU A 139 -2.80 -12.34 3.12
CA GLU A 139 -1.70 -12.59 4.07
C GLU A 139 -0.35 -12.49 3.37
N ALA A 140 -0.02 -13.47 2.51
CA ALA A 140 1.25 -13.53 1.81
C ALA A 140 1.06 -13.34 0.29
N PRO A 141 1.66 -12.30 -0.35
CA PRO A 141 2.61 -11.32 0.18
C PRO A 141 1.99 -10.01 0.74
N CYS A 142 0.66 -9.95 0.92
CA CYS A 142 -0.09 -8.73 1.26
C CYS A 142 0.47 -7.95 2.48
N GLN A 143 0.84 -8.65 3.56
CA GLN A 143 1.48 -8.04 4.73
C GLN A 143 2.77 -7.30 4.37
N LYS A 144 3.66 -7.96 3.62
CA LYS A 144 4.94 -7.37 3.20
C LYS A 144 4.74 -6.23 2.21
N ARG A 145 3.72 -6.32 1.36
CA ARG A 145 3.37 -5.23 0.44
C ARG A 145 2.90 -3.99 1.18
N ASN A 146 2.15 -4.11 2.28
CA ASN A 146 1.81 -2.96 3.11
C ASN A 146 3.04 -2.33 3.76
N ALA A 147 4.00 -3.12 4.24
CA ALA A 147 5.27 -2.62 4.75
C ALA A 147 6.08 -1.86 3.67
N ILE A 148 6.13 -2.40 2.45
CA ILE A 148 6.76 -1.74 1.30
C ILE A 148 6.02 -0.46 0.92
N GLY A 149 4.68 -0.49 0.87
CA GLY A 149 3.84 0.68 0.58
C GLY A 149 4.04 1.81 1.57
N ALA A 150 4.13 1.50 2.86
CA ALA A 150 4.44 2.48 3.91
C ALA A 150 5.85 3.08 3.74
N SER A 151 6.84 2.24 3.47
CA SER A 151 8.22 2.72 3.26
C SER A 151 8.35 3.57 1.99
N ASN A 152 7.68 3.15 0.90
CA ASN A 152 7.64 3.86 -0.37
C ASN A 152 6.97 5.23 -0.23
N ALA A 153 5.93 5.33 0.60
CA ALA A 153 5.26 6.60 0.88
C ALA A 153 6.21 7.59 1.58
N ILE A 154 6.93 7.13 2.61
CA ILE A 154 7.92 7.96 3.33
C ILE A 154 9.02 8.43 2.40
N ILE A 155 9.60 7.52 1.62
CA ILE A 155 10.67 7.84 0.67
C ILE A 155 10.16 8.81 -0.42
N SER A 156 8.95 8.62 -0.92
CA SER A 156 8.38 9.47 -1.96
C SER A 156 8.10 10.88 -1.46
N ALA A 157 7.64 11.02 -0.21
CA ALA A 157 7.47 12.33 0.43
C ALA A 157 8.81 13.04 0.63
N GLU A 158 9.84 12.32 1.11
CA GLU A 158 11.20 12.86 1.28
C GLU A 158 11.78 13.40 -0.04
N ILE A 159 11.61 12.64 -1.14
CA ILE A 159 12.06 13.04 -2.48
C ILE A 159 11.36 14.34 -2.91
N ALA A 160 10.04 14.42 -2.77
CA ALA A 160 9.28 15.61 -3.15
C ALA A 160 9.64 16.84 -2.30
N LEU A 161 9.80 16.67 -0.99
CA LEU A 161 10.19 17.73 -0.06
C LEU A 161 11.64 18.21 -0.29
N SER A 162 12.50 17.35 -0.83
CA SER A 162 13.86 17.71 -1.27
C SER A 162 13.87 18.59 -2.54
N GLY A 163 12.71 18.91 -3.10
CA GLY A 163 12.58 19.71 -4.32
C GLY A 163 12.84 18.92 -5.61
N VAL A 164 12.89 17.59 -5.54
CA VAL A 164 12.99 16.75 -6.74
C VAL A 164 11.60 16.63 -7.37
N GLU A 165 11.43 17.26 -8.52
CA GLU A 165 10.16 17.25 -9.24
C GLU A 165 9.88 15.89 -9.91
N ASN A 166 8.62 15.46 -9.87
CA ASN A 166 8.19 14.30 -10.64
C ASN A 166 7.87 14.72 -12.07
N LEU A 167 8.52 14.09 -13.05
CA LEU A 167 8.37 14.46 -14.46
C LEU A 167 6.97 14.15 -15.03
N ILE A 168 6.32 13.12 -14.48
CA ILE A 168 4.99 12.68 -14.91
C ILE A 168 3.95 13.25 -13.93
N PRO A 169 2.97 14.04 -14.40
CA PRO A 169 1.89 14.53 -13.55
C PRO A 169 1.09 13.40 -12.90
N PHE A 170 0.49 13.69 -11.75
CA PHE A 170 -0.28 12.69 -11.00
C PHE A 170 -1.43 12.08 -11.81
N ASP A 171 -2.19 12.89 -12.55
CA ASP A 171 -3.30 12.39 -13.38
C ASP A 171 -2.81 11.42 -14.48
N GLU A 172 -1.64 11.67 -15.05
CA GLU A 172 -1.02 10.78 -16.04
C GLU A 172 -0.54 9.48 -15.38
N ALA A 173 0.02 9.55 -14.17
CA ALA A 173 0.40 8.35 -13.41
C ALA A 173 -0.82 7.48 -13.07
N VAL A 174 -1.95 8.09 -12.68
CA VAL A 174 -3.22 7.39 -12.43
C VAL A 174 -3.76 6.74 -13.71
N SER A 175 -3.73 7.47 -14.83
CA SER A 175 -4.12 6.93 -16.13
C SER A 175 -3.23 5.76 -16.55
N ALA A 176 -1.91 5.89 -16.37
CA ALA A 176 -0.95 4.84 -16.66
C ALA A 176 -1.20 3.59 -15.81
N MET A 177 -1.47 3.74 -14.51
CA MET A 177 -1.85 2.64 -13.63
C MET A 177 -3.06 1.88 -14.18
N LEU A 178 -4.13 2.60 -14.59
CA LEU A 178 -5.32 1.98 -15.18
C LEU A 178 -4.99 1.21 -16.46
N GLN A 179 -4.21 1.80 -17.37
CA GLN A 179 -3.85 1.16 -18.63
C GLN A 179 -3.00 -0.09 -18.42
N VAL A 180 -2.04 -0.05 -17.49
CA VAL A 180 -1.23 -1.21 -17.10
C VAL A 180 -2.11 -2.29 -16.47
N GLY A 181 -3.01 -1.92 -15.56
CA GLY A 181 -3.92 -2.86 -14.89
C GLY A 181 -4.81 -3.61 -15.88
N ARG A 182 -5.39 -2.90 -16.86
CA ARG A 182 -6.21 -3.50 -17.93
C ARG A 182 -5.46 -4.49 -18.82
N ARG A 183 -4.12 -4.40 -18.87
CA ARG A 183 -3.28 -5.29 -19.65
C ARG A 183 -2.74 -6.46 -18.83
N LEU A 184 -3.00 -6.52 -17.52
CA LEU A 184 -2.64 -7.67 -16.72
C LEU A 184 -3.46 -8.90 -17.14
N PRO A 185 -2.79 -10.05 -17.39
CA PRO A 185 -3.48 -11.32 -17.59
C PRO A 185 -4.44 -11.64 -16.43
N PRO A 186 -5.59 -12.31 -16.68
CA PRO A 186 -6.52 -12.72 -15.63
C PRO A 186 -5.87 -13.53 -14.49
N GLU A 187 -4.86 -14.33 -14.80
CA GLU A 187 -4.11 -15.17 -13.84
C GLU A 187 -3.28 -14.34 -12.84
N LEU A 188 -3.07 -13.05 -13.13
CA LEU A 188 -2.28 -12.12 -12.30
C LEU A 188 -3.14 -11.06 -11.60
N ARG A 189 -4.47 -11.29 -11.57
CA ARG A 189 -5.50 -10.40 -10.99
C ARG A 189 -6.34 -11.11 -9.94
N GLU A 190 -5.73 -11.41 -8.80
CA GLU A 190 -6.34 -11.91 -7.58
C GLU A 190 -6.97 -13.32 -7.71
N THR A 191 -6.61 -14.06 -8.76
CA THR A 191 -7.16 -15.40 -9.03
C THR A 191 -6.40 -16.55 -8.37
N ALA A 192 -5.20 -16.30 -7.83
CA ALA A 192 -4.30 -17.33 -7.30
C ALA A 192 -3.88 -18.42 -8.33
N LEU A 193 -3.99 -18.11 -9.62
CA LEU A 193 -3.69 -19.02 -10.74
C LEU A 193 -2.32 -18.78 -11.36
N GLY A 194 -1.63 -17.70 -10.99
CA GLY A 194 -0.37 -17.27 -11.60
C GLY A 194 0.72 -16.98 -10.58
N GLY A 195 1.56 -15.98 -10.87
CA GLY A 195 2.47 -15.32 -9.92
C GLY A 195 3.13 -16.18 -8.84
N MET A 196 2.95 -15.76 -7.58
CA MET A 196 3.51 -16.41 -6.40
C MET A 196 2.70 -17.64 -5.98
N ALA A 197 1.38 -17.61 -6.18
CA ALA A 197 0.46 -18.67 -5.79
C ALA A 197 0.71 -19.96 -6.58
N ALA A 198 1.03 -19.85 -7.87
CA ALA A 198 1.30 -20.98 -8.77
C ALA A 198 2.75 -21.50 -8.71
N THR A 199 3.62 -20.93 -7.86
CA THR A 199 4.95 -21.51 -7.64
C THR A 199 4.85 -22.91 -7.03
N PRO A 200 5.84 -23.81 -7.23
CA PRO A 200 5.78 -25.15 -6.63
C PRO A 200 5.54 -25.12 -5.11
N THR A 201 6.22 -24.21 -4.40
CA THR A 201 6.03 -24.01 -2.96
C THR A 201 4.65 -23.42 -2.64
N GLY A 202 4.19 -22.43 -3.41
CA GLY A 202 2.83 -21.86 -3.28
C GLY A 202 1.76 -22.94 -3.38
N CYS A 203 1.81 -23.77 -4.42
CA CYS A 203 0.90 -24.91 -4.62
C CYS A 203 0.91 -25.90 -3.45
N VAL A 204 2.08 -26.23 -2.89
CA VAL A 204 2.20 -27.11 -1.72
C VAL A 204 1.55 -26.46 -0.49
N LEU A 205 1.78 -25.17 -0.27
CA LEU A 205 1.19 -24.42 0.85
C LEU A 205 -0.34 -24.35 0.72
N CYS A 206 -0.87 -24.02 -0.47
CA CYS A 206 -2.31 -24.01 -0.75
C CYS A 206 -2.95 -25.36 -0.38
N LYS A 207 -2.37 -26.47 -0.86
CA LYS A 207 -2.88 -27.81 -0.54
C LYS A 207 -2.85 -28.10 0.96
N ARG A 208 -1.81 -27.66 1.68
CA ARG A 208 -1.70 -27.89 3.13
C ARG A 208 -2.74 -27.10 3.91
N ILE A 209 -3.00 -25.85 3.52
CA ILE A 209 -3.99 -24.98 4.17
C ILE A 209 -5.40 -25.57 4.00
N TYR A 210 -5.76 -25.96 2.78
CA TYR A 210 -7.11 -26.45 2.48
C TYR A 210 -7.35 -27.92 2.85
N ARG A 211 -6.32 -28.80 2.83
CA ARG A 211 -6.48 -30.20 3.28
C ARG A 211 -6.88 -30.31 4.76
N GLY A 212 -6.49 -29.35 5.59
CA GLY A 212 -6.92 -29.31 6.99
C GLY A 212 -8.42 -29.00 7.16
N GLN A 213 -9.11 -28.56 6.10
CA GLN A 213 -10.55 -28.29 6.12
C GLN A 213 -11.39 -29.50 5.69
N ASP A 214 -10.84 -30.41 4.88
CA ASP A 214 -11.53 -31.61 4.40
C ASP A 214 -11.53 -32.76 5.43
N GLU A 215 -10.71 -32.70 6.49
CA GLU A 215 -10.64 -33.73 7.55
C GLU A 215 -11.57 -33.42 8.76
N GLU A 216 -12.27 -32.27 8.76
CA GLU A 216 -13.20 -31.84 9.82
C GLU A 216 -14.71 -31.97 9.47
N GLU A 217 -15.05 -32.54 8.30
CA GLU A 217 -16.42 -32.98 7.92
C GLU A 217 -16.59 -34.51 8.01
#